data_AF-A0A9Q5NZ90-F1
#
_entry.id   AF-A0A9Q5NZ90-F1
#
_cell.length_a   1.000
_cell.length_b   1.000
_cell.length_c   1.000
_cell.angle_alpha   90.00
_cell.angle_beta   90.00
_cell.angle_gamma   90.00
#
_symmetry.space_group_name_H-M   'P 1'
#
loop_
_entity.id
_entity.type
_entity.pdbx_description
1 polymer ?
#
loop_
_entity_poly.entity_id
_entity_poly.type
_entity_poly.pdbx_seq_one_letter_code
_entity_poly.pdbx_strand_id
1 'polypeptide(L)'
;MKDEKNILNFLKEENDVPKDIADKLEEDRISIFKNNIGSKKYTNKKYIFILLTAAIISIFILFNHEIASAFMDIFGISNDIAVSKVEEKGIDTSQDIISESNSKKITLTKFVSTPKKYAFDYKIKLSDDELNTIKELINKQKEFDPKHREGNQDIEYTLSDSTNKSQETEGGYFSYSTYRIEGNTLYGSVISTFTSDRIAEEAKLFLNIKSLSWGDYEILNSNIQNGEPPYELPTALKFEGDWIFKISNKPVINKSKVKIFDDRNINNISVDNDALQTTVKFSIKNETSKPYYVEVYNGEKVVKPIIESTEESNGNLQSFEITIDFSSYDKSSIYKFDVKEVNDINTWEMGETKGSFKIRNVK
;
A
#
# COMPACT_ATOMS: atom_id res chain seq x y z
N MET A 1 -6.57 26.10 -40.56
CA MET A 1 -7.98 26.14 -40.12
C MET A 1 -8.70 24.81 -40.40
N LYS A 2 -8.11 23.68 -39.97
CA LYS A 2 -8.67 22.33 -40.22
C LYS A 2 -8.48 21.32 -39.08
N ASP A 3 -7.97 21.72 -37.90
CA ASP A 3 -7.64 20.78 -36.83
C ASP A 3 -8.43 20.95 -35.52
N GLU A 4 -9.29 21.97 -35.40
CA GLU A 4 -10.17 22.11 -34.21
C GLU A 4 -11.40 21.20 -34.25
N LYS A 5 -11.77 20.67 -35.44
CA LYS A 5 -12.97 19.82 -35.59
C LYS A 5 -12.75 18.36 -35.22
N ASN A 6 -11.50 17.87 -35.16
CA ASN A 6 -11.21 16.48 -34.79
C ASN A 6 -11.06 16.26 -33.28
N ILE A 7 -10.68 17.30 -32.52
CA ILE A 7 -10.58 17.20 -31.06
C ILE A 7 -11.97 17.18 -30.41
N LEU A 8 -12.94 17.91 -30.98
CA LEU A 8 -14.33 17.93 -30.49
C LEU A 8 -15.13 16.64 -30.78
N ASN A 9 -14.67 15.79 -31.71
CA ASN A 9 -15.29 14.48 -31.96
C ASN A 9 -14.71 13.39 -31.06
N PHE A 10 -13.48 13.54 -30.56
CA PHE A 10 -12.89 12.59 -29.60
C PHE A 10 -13.48 12.76 -28.19
N LEU A 11 -13.93 13.96 -27.84
CA LEU A 11 -14.58 14.28 -26.55
C LEU A 11 -16.09 13.97 -26.52
N LYS A 12 -16.65 13.37 -27.57
CA LYS A 12 -18.08 13.02 -27.66
C LYS A 12 -18.39 11.53 -27.58
N GLU A 13 -17.38 10.66 -27.50
CA GLU A 13 -17.60 9.21 -27.32
C GLU A 13 -17.32 8.70 -25.89
N GLU A 14 -16.86 9.54 -24.97
CA GLU A 14 -16.85 9.26 -23.53
C GLU A 14 -17.69 10.31 -22.81
N ASN A 15 -18.98 10.03 -22.63
CA ASN A 15 -19.81 10.44 -21.50
C ASN A 15 -21.27 10.12 -21.82
N ASP A 16 -21.67 8.87 -21.61
CA ASP A 16 -23.05 8.60 -21.21
C ASP A 16 -23.02 8.25 -19.73
N VAL A 17 -22.90 9.28 -18.90
CA VAL A 17 -23.49 9.23 -17.56
C VAL A 17 -24.98 9.02 -17.82
N PRO A 18 -25.58 7.91 -17.35
CA PRO A 18 -27.00 7.64 -17.54
C PRO A 18 -27.82 8.89 -17.19
N LYS A 19 -28.75 9.26 -18.06
CA LYS A 19 -29.48 10.55 -17.97
C LYS A 19 -30.17 10.71 -16.62
N ASP A 20 -30.59 9.62 -16.01
CA ASP A 20 -31.14 9.52 -14.66
C ASP A 20 -30.14 9.89 -13.54
N ILE A 21 -28.84 9.67 -13.75
CA ILE A 21 -27.78 10.06 -12.80
C ILE A 21 -27.45 11.55 -12.98
N ALA A 22 -27.43 12.05 -14.22
CA ALA A 22 -27.22 13.48 -14.50
C ALA A 22 -28.38 14.34 -13.99
N ASP A 23 -29.62 13.91 -14.23
CA ASP A 23 -30.83 14.60 -13.76
C ASP A 23 -30.91 14.61 -12.22
N LYS A 24 -30.50 13.52 -11.57
CA LYS A 24 -30.45 13.41 -10.10
C LYS A 24 -29.36 14.27 -9.47
N LEU A 25 -28.20 14.38 -10.13
CA LEU A 25 -27.13 15.30 -9.73
C LEU A 25 -27.55 16.77 -9.87
N GLU A 26 -28.35 17.10 -10.87
CA GLU A 26 -28.87 18.46 -11.08
C GLU A 26 -30.00 18.80 -10.08
N GLU A 27 -30.89 17.85 -9.78
CA GLU A 27 -31.88 17.97 -8.69
C GLU A 27 -31.20 18.13 -7.33
N ASP A 28 -30.18 17.32 -7.02
CA ASP A 28 -29.41 17.40 -5.78
C ASP A 28 -28.69 18.76 -5.67
N ARG A 29 -28.11 19.25 -6.77
CA ARG A 29 -27.46 20.56 -6.83
C ARG A 29 -28.44 21.71 -6.63
N ILE A 30 -29.63 21.66 -7.23
CA ILE A 30 -30.69 22.67 -7.03
C ILE A 30 -31.25 22.60 -5.60
N SER A 31 -31.35 21.41 -5.00
CA SER A 31 -31.85 21.23 -3.63
C SER A 31 -30.89 21.83 -2.58
N ILE A 32 -29.58 21.72 -2.82
CA ILE A 32 -28.52 22.28 -1.97
C ILE A 32 -28.50 23.82 -2.09
N PHE A 33 -28.69 24.36 -3.30
CA PHE A 33 -28.72 25.81 -3.51
C PHE A 33 -30.02 26.49 -3.06
N LYS A 34 -31.16 25.78 -3.06
CA LYS A 34 -32.45 26.34 -2.61
C LYS A 34 -32.68 26.28 -1.11
N ASN A 35 -31.98 25.43 -0.36
CA ASN A 35 -32.15 25.31 1.09
C ASN A 35 -31.09 26.07 1.87
N ASN A 36 -31.20 27.40 1.91
CA ASN A 36 -30.78 28.14 3.09
C ASN A 36 -32.02 28.65 3.82
N ILE A 37 -32.07 28.32 5.12
CA ILE A 37 -33.00 28.81 6.15
C ILE A 37 -34.38 28.13 6.17
N GLY A 38 -34.48 27.02 6.92
CA GLY A 38 -35.75 26.38 7.28
C GLY A 38 -35.54 25.12 8.11
N SER A 39 -35.59 25.27 9.43
CA SER A 39 -35.44 24.23 10.45
C SER A 39 -36.23 22.94 10.17
N LYS A 40 -35.53 21.81 10.00
CA LYS A 40 -36.04 20.49 10.40
C LYS A 40 -34.93 19.68 11.08
N LYS A 41 -35.18 19.33 12.35
CA LYS A 41 -34.30 18.54 13.22
C LYS A 41 -34.11 17.15 12.62
N TYR A 42 -32.93 16.86 12.09
CA TYR A 42 -32.45 15.49 11.92
C TYR A 42 -31.40 15.21 13.00
N THR A 43 -31.84 14.50 14.04
CA THR A 43 -31.01 14.00 15.13
C THR A 43 -30.29 12.74 14.69
N ASN A 44 -29.08 12.88 14.13
CA ASN A 44 -28.00 11.90 14.28
C ASN A 44 -26.65 12.49 13.84
N LYS A 45 -25.99 13.19 14.78
CA LYS A 45 -24.75 13.96 14.57
C LYS A 45 -23.54 13.13 14.08
N LYS A 46 -23.55 11.78 14.22
CA LYS A 46 -22.43 10.92 13.80
C LYS A 46 -22.34 10.71 12.29
N TYR A 47 -23.47 10.63 11.58
CA TYR A 47 -23.47 10.32 10.14
C TYR A 47 -23.29 11.55 9.25
N ILE A 48 -23.75 12.72 9.70
CA ILE A 48 -23.59 13.99 8.96
C ILE A 48 -22.12 14.42 8.92
N PHE A 49 -21.35 14.18 10.00
CA PHE A 49 -19.92 14.53 10.03
C PHE A 49 -19.09 13.67 9.08
N ILE A 50 -19.37 12.37 8.99
CA ILE A 50 -18.64 11.41 8.13
C ILE A 50 -18.90 11.68 6.64
N LEU A 51 -20.15 12.02 6.27
CA LEU A 51 -20.51 12.35 4.88
C LEU A 51 -20.00 13.74 4.45
N LEU A 52 -19.97 14.73 5.35
CA LEU A 52 -19.39 16.05 5.05
C LEU A 52 -17.87 15.99 4.92
N THR A 53 -17.16 15.20 5.74
CA THR A 53 -15.70 15.04 5.59
C THR A 53 -15.34 14.35 4.29
N ALA A 54 -16.04 13.29 3.89
CA ALA A 54 -15.79 12.59 2.63
C ALA A 54 -16.02 13.50 1.41
N ALA A 55 -17.10 14.29 1.39
CA ALA A 55 -17.41 15.19 0.28
C ALA A 55 -16.44 16.38 0.17
N ILE A 56 -15.98 16.93 1.31
CA ILE A 56 -14.98 18.01 1.33
C ILE A 56 -13.63 17.50 0.81
N ILE A 57 -13.22 16.27 1.17
CA ILE A 57 -12.00 15.63 0.66
C ILE A 57 -12.08 15.44 -0.85
N SER A 58 -13.20 14.92 -1.36
CA SER A 58 -13.40 14.70 -2.81
C SER A 58 -13.42 16.00 -3.63
N ILE A 59 -13.97 17.09 -3.08
CA ILE A 59 -14.01 18.39 -3.75
C ILE A 59 -12.63 19.09 -3.68
N PHE A 60 -11.89 18.98 -2.58
CA PHE A 60 -10.56 19.61 -2.46
C PHE A 60 -9.49 18.99 -3.38
N ILE A 61 -9.56 17.68 -3.61
CA ILE A 61 -8.64 16.95 -4.50
C ILE A 61 -8.74 17.45 -5.96
N LEU A 62 -9.87 17.99 -6.37
CA LEU A 62 -10.12 18.42 -7.75
C LEU A 62 -9.63 19.83 -8.08
N PHE A 63 -9.30 20.68 -7.09
CA PHE A 63 -9.11 22.13 -7.34
C PHE A 63 -7.73 22.72 -7.02
N ASN A 64 -6.78 22.02 -6.37
CA ASN A 64 -5.43 22.56 -6.17
C ASN A 64 -4.34 21.47 -6.10
N HIS A 65 -3.67 21.25 -7.24
CA HIS A 65 -2.71 20.15 -7.43
C HIS A 65 -1.41 20.30 -6.61
N GLU A 66 -1.03 21.52 -6.21
CA GLU A 66 0.18 21.79 -5.41
C GLU A 66 -0.04 21.72 -3.89
N ILE A 67 -1.28 21.91 -3.42
CA ILE A 67 -1.64 21.74 -2.00
C ILE A 67 -2.04 20.28 -1.74
N ALA A 68 -2.56 19.58 -2.77
CA ALA A 68 -2.89 18.18 -2.70
C ALA A 68 -1.67 17.28 -2.40
N SER A 69 -0.46 17.57 -2.90
CA SER A 69 0.73 16.77 -2.55
C SER A 69 1.13 16.88 -1.08
N ALA A 70 0.77 17.98 -0.41
CA ALA A 70 1.02 18.18 1.03
C ALA A 70 -0.12 17.66 1.93
N PHE A 71 -1.28 17.30 1.35
CA PHE A 71 -2.46 16.76 2.05
C PHE A 71 -2.84 15.33 1.62
N MET A 72 -2.19 14.77 0.60
CA MET A 72 -2.42 13.40 0.10
C MET A 72 -1.69 12.32 0.90
N ASP A 73 -0.84 12.68 1.86
CA ASP A 73 -0.38 11.70 2.85
C ASP A 73 -1.48 11.51 3.91
N ILE A 74 -2.55 10.79 3.54
CA ILE A 74 -3.40 10.13 4.54
C ILE A 74 -2.57 8.96 5.08
N PHE A 75 -1.66 9.28 6.00
CA PHE A 75 -0.81 8.31 6.67
C PHE A 75 -1.65 7.26 7.41
N GLY A 76 -1.22 6.00 7.35
CA GLY A 76 -1.99 4.85 7.80
C GLY A 76 -1.93 3.70 6.80
N ILE A 77 -2.21 2.48 7.22
CA ILE A 77 -2.34 1.34 6.30
C ILE A 77 -3.42 1.54 5.23
N SER A 78 -4.36 2.48 5.41
CA SER A 78 -5.37 2.86 4.41
C SER A 78 -4.81 3.50 3.13
N ASN A 79 -3.53 3.91 3.12
CA ASN A 79 -2.88 4.37 1.89
C ASN A 79 -2.54 3.19 0.94
N ASP A 80 -2.44 1.97 1.47
CA ASP A 80 -2.36 0.77 0.64
C ASP A 80 -3.70 0.60 -0.12
N ILE A 81 -3.61 0.56 -1.45
CA ILE A 81 -4.78 0.49 -2.33
C ILE A 81 -5.65 -0.73 -2.01
N ALA A 82 -5.04 -1.86 -1.64
CA ALA A 82 -5.78 -3.06 -1.34
C ALA A 82 -6.46 -3.01 0.03
N VAL A 83 -5.79 -2.45 1.05
CA VAL A 83 -6.40 -2.19 2.37
C VAL A 83 -7.58 -1.22 2.24
N SER A 84 -7.42 -0.13 1.49
CA SER A 84 -8.49 0.84 1.22
C SER A 84 -9.73 0.16 0.61
N LYS A 85 -9.53 -0.77 -0.34
CA LYS A 85 -10.63 -1.55 -0.94
C LYS A 85 -11.33 -2.49 0.03
N VAL A 86 -10.61 -3.03 1.02
CA VAL A 86 -11.21 -3.81 2.13
C VAL A 86 -12.09 -2.90 3.00
N GLU A 87 -11.60 -1.71 3.37
CA GLU A 87 -12.35 -0.75 4.19
C GLU A 87 -13.59 -0.19 3.47
N GLU A 88 -13.50 0.10 2.16
CA GLU A 88 -14.63 0.51 1.31
C GLU A 88 -15.77 -0.53 1.29
N LYS A 89 -15.46 -1.81 1.52
CA LYS A 89 -16.46 -2.88 1.63
C LYS A 89 -17.09 -3.02 3.01
N GLY A 90 -16.70 -2.15 3.95
CA GLY A 90 -17.22 -2.16 5.32
C GLY A 90 -16.66 -3.29 6.18
N ILE A 91 -15.53 -3.88 5.79
CA ILE A 91 -14.81 -4.82 6.65
C ILE A 91 -14.11 -3.99 7.73
N ASP A 92 -14.45 -4.28 8.98
CA ASP A 92 -13.88 -3.56 10.11
C ASP A 92 -12.40 -3.92 10.26
N THR A 93 -11.54 -2.91 10.17
CA THR A 93 -10.11 -3.00 10.43
C THR A 93 -9.74 -2.36 11.77
N SER A 94 -10.70 -1.71 12.43
CA SER A 94 -10.47 -0.90 13.63
C SER A 94 -10.05 -1.78 14.79
N GLN A 95 -9.07 -1.30 15.56
CA GLN A 95 -8.65 -1.86 16.83
C GLN A 95 -8.62 -0.75 17.88
N ASP A 96 -8.75 -1.13 19.15
CA ASP A 96 -8.47 -0.25 20.29
C ASP A 96 -7.84 -1.08 21.40
N ILE A 97 -6.74 -1.75 21.06
CA ILE A 97 -6.03 -2.67 21.95
C ILE A 97 -4.78 -1.96 22.46
N ILE A 98 -4.67 -1.84 23.78
CA ILE A 98 -3.53 -1.21 24.44
C ILE A 98 -2.63 -2.30 25.01
N SER A 99 -1.34 -2.21 24.75
CA SER A 99 -0.31 -2.98 25.45
C SER A 99 0.67 -2.02 26.12
N GLU A 100 1.18 -2.41 27.29
CA GLU A 100 2.15 -1.65 28.06
C GLU A 100 3.36 -2.53 28.38
N SER A 101 4.55 -2.02 28.08
CA SER A 101 5.82 -2.63 28.41
C SER A 101 6.85 -1.52 28.63
N ASN A 102 7.76 -1.71 29.59
CA ASN A 102 8.81 -0.74 29.95
C ASN A 102 8.30 0.71 30.11
N SER A 103 7.15 0.86 30.79
CA SER A 103 6.47 2.15 31.02
C SER A 103 6.01 2.89 29.75
N LYS A 104 5.99 2.22 28.61
CA LYS A 104 5.46 2.72 27.35
C LYS A 104 4.19 2.00 26.97
N LYS A 105 3.18 2.78 26.61
CA LYS A 105 1.89 2.31 26.12
C LYS A 105 1.85 2.46 24.61
N ILE A 106 1.65 1.35 23.92
CA ILE A 106 1.36 1.33 22.49
C ILE A 106 -0.10 0.93 22.34
N THR A 107 -0.84 1.67 21.51
CA THR A 107 -2.21 1.32 21.13
C THR A 107 -2.22 0.84 19.70
N LEU A 108 -2.67 -0.38 19.46
CA LEU A 108 -2.99 -0.88 18.14
C LEU A 108 -4.35 -0.31 17.72
N THR A 109 -4.38 0.41 16.62
CA THR A 109 -5.55 1.18 16.16
C THR A 109 -6.20 0.62 14.91
N LYS A 110 -5.44 -0.10 14.09
CA LYS A 110 -5.97 -0.90 12.99
C LYS A 110 -5.20 -2.19 12.82
N PHE A 111 -5.88 -3.21 12.33
CA PHE A 111 -5.28 -4.47 11.91
C PHE A 111 -6.15 -5.11 10.84
N VAL A 112 -5.51 -5.60 9.77
CA VAL A 112 -6.14 -6.42 8.74
C VAL A 112 -5.15 -7.48 8.26
N SER A 113 -5.64 -8.68 7.94
CA SER A 113 -4.81 -9.75 7.39
C SER A 113 -5.55 -10.60 6.36
N THR A 114 -4.80 -11.31 5.54
CA THR A 114 -5.17 -12.47 4.73
C THR A 114 -4.20 -13.61 5.12
N PRO A 115 -4.35 -14.84 4.58
CA PRO A 115 -3.35 -15.88 4.78
C PRO A 115 -1.91 -15.50 4.39
N LYS A 116 -1.72 -14.52 3.49
CA LYS A 116 -0.42 -14.14 2.92
C LYS A 116 0.05 -12.72 3.26
N LYS A 117 -0.81 -11.82 3.70
CA LYS A 117 -0.45 -10.41 3.94
C LYS A 117 -1.14 -9.90 5.19
N TYR A 118 -0.49 -9.02 5.93
CA TYR A 118 -1.11 -8.30 7.03
C TYR A 118 -0.60 -6.87 7.11
N ALA A 119 -1.43 -6.01 7.70
CA ALA A 119 -1.11 -4.62 7.90
C ALA A 119 -1.70 -4.12 9.21
N PHE A 120 -0.99 -3.25 9.91
CA PHE A 120 -1.46 -2.66 11.16
C PHE A 120 -1.01 -1.22 11.37
N ASP A 121 -1.83 -0.46 12.10
CA ASP A 121 -1.52 0.88 12.58
C ASP A 121 -1.40 0.88 14.10
N TYR A 122 -0.41 1.58 14.63
CA TYR A 122 -0.24 1.80 16.06
C TYR A 122 -0.02 3.28 16.38
N LYS A 123 -0.23 3.63 17.64
CA LYS A 123 0.12 4.94 18.18
C LYS A 123 0.81 4.82 19.54
N ILE A 124 1.72 5.75 19.80
CA ILE A 124 2.44 5.90 21.07
C ILE A 124 2.47 7.37 21.46
N LYS A 125 2.29 7.64 22.75
CA LYS A 125 2.52 8.99 23.31
C LYS A 125 3.99 9.16 23.65
N LEU A 126 4.57 10.24 23.16
CA LEU A 126 5.95 10.63 23.40
C LEU A 126 6.04 11.62 24.56
N SER A 127 7.12 11.55 25.33
CA SER A 127 7.54 12.67 26.18
C SER A 127 8.05 13.83 25.32
N ASP A 128 8.17 15.02 25.93
CA ASP A 128 8.73 16.18 25.21
C ASP A 128 10.18 15.92 24.76
N ASP A 129 10.98 15.25 25.60
CA ASP A 129 12.37 14.89 25.27
C ASP A 129 12.42 13.93 24.07
N GLU A 130 11.61 12.86 24.07
CA GLU A 130 11.55 11.89 22.97
C GLU A 130 11.07 12.53 21.67
N LEU A 131 10.06 13.38 21.75
CA LEU A 131 9.53 14.13 20.62
C LEU A 131 10.62 15.01 20.00
N ASN A 132 11.38 15.71 20.83
CA ASN A 132 12.45 16.59 20.37
C ASN A 132 13.60 15.79 19.75
N THR A 133 14.01 14.68 20.38
CA THR A 133 15.04 13.79 19.82
C THR A 133 14.62 13.24 18.47
N ILE A 134 13.40 12.72 18.31
CA ILE A 134 12.95 12.17 17.02
C ILE A 134 12.89 13.28 15.94
N LYS A 135 12.43 14.49 16.29
CA LYS A 135 12.44 15.63 15.36
C LYS A 135 13.85 16.00 14.91
N GLU A 136 14.82 15.96 15.82
CA GLU A 136 16.23 16.20 15.50
C GLU A 136 16.75 15.14 14.51
N LEU A 137 16.50 13.85 14.78
CA LEU A 137 16.91 12.75 13.91
C LEU A 137 16.28 12.85 12.51
N ILE A 138 15.00 13.24 12.41
CA ILE A 138 14.33 13.49 11.11
C ILE A 138 15.03 14.62 10.35
N ASN A 139 15.43 15.70 11.03
CA ASN A 139 16.13 16.80 10.39
C ASN A 139 17.52 16.38 9.90
N LYS A 140 18.27 15.63 10.72
CA LYS A 140 19.56 15.05 10.32
C LYS A 140 19.42 14.15 9.10
N GLN A 141 18.39 13.29 9.07
CA GLN A 141 18.12 12.43 7.90
C GLN A 141 17.90 13.28 6.63
N LYS A 142 17.10 14.35 6.71
CA LYS A 142 16.86 15.22 5.54
C LYS A 142 18.12 15.93 5.05
N GLU A 143 19.03 16.27 5.95
CA GLU A 143 20.29 16.94 5.63
C GLU A 143 21.30 15.98 5.00
N PHE A 144 21.51 14.81 5.61
CA PHE A 144 22.57 13.87 5.23
C PHE A 144 22.12 12.78 4.24
N ASP A 145 20.81 12.56 4.08
CA ASP A 145 20.22 11.65 3.10
C ASP A 145 18.96 12.24 2.44
N PRO A 146 19.10 13.32 1.65
CA PRO A 146 17.96 14.04 1.05
C PRO A 146 17.18 13.23 0.00
N LYS A 147 17.68 12.05 -0.39
CA LYS A 147 17.03 11.13 -1.33
C LYS A 147 15.99 10.25 -0.63
N HIS A 148 16.16 9.96 0.66
CA HIS A 148 15.20 9.22 1.49
C HIS A 148 14.49 10.18 2.44
N ARG A 149 13.58 10.98 1.88
CA ARG A 149 12.88 12.07 2.60
C ARG A 149 11.88 11.60 3.66
N GLU A 150 11.47 10.34 3.59
CA GLU A 150 10.55 9.72 4.55
C GLU A 150 11.33 9.36 5.81
N GLY A 151 10.84 9.80 6.98
CA GLY A 151 11.45 9.41 8.25
C GLY A 151 11.48 7.89 8.35
N ASN A 152 12.67 7.31 8.42
CA ASN A 152 12.79 5.87 8.59
C ASN A 152 12.73 5.54 10.09
N GLN A 153 11.73 4.75 10.47
CA GLN A 153 11.67 4.11 11.77
C GLN A 153 11.91 2.64 11.50
N ASP A 154 12.85 2.05 12.23
CA ASP A 154 12.98 0.61 12.28
C ASP A 154 12.02 0.05 13.32
N ILE A 155 11.39 -1.08 13.00
CA ILE A 155 10.45 -1.76 13.89
C ILE A 155 10.71 -3.26 13.87
N GLU A 156 10.96 -3.81 15.05
CA GLU A 156 11.07 -5.24 15.26
C GLU A 156 9.74 -5.77 15.81
N TYR A 157 9.17 -6.77 15.13
CA TYR A 157 7.89 -7.34 15.53
C TYR A 157 7.73 -8.79 15.03
N THR A 158 6.84 -9.52 15.69
CA THR A 158 6.42 -10.87 15.28
C THR A 158 4.91 -10.98 15.22
N LEU A 159 4.41 -11.80 14.31
CA LEU A 159 3.01 -12.23 14.30
C LEU A 159 2.98 -13.73 14.58
N SER A 160 2.18 -14.14 15.56
CA SER A 160 1.99 -15.55 15.90
C SER A 160 0.53 -15.96 15.73
N ASP A 161 0.35 -17.18 15.26
CA ASP A 161 -0.95 -17.84 15.10
C ASP A 161 -1.12 -18.92 16.16
N SER A 162 -2.17 -18.79 16.99
CA SER A 162 -2.48 -19.76 18.04
C SER A 162 -2.70 -21.20 17.55
N THR A 163 -3.04 -21.37 16.26
CA THR A 163 -3.32 -22.67 15.64
C THR A 163 -2.06 -23.33 15.10
N ASN A 164 -1.01 -22.55 14.82
CA ASN A 164 0.26 -23.01 14.28
C ASN A 164 1.42 -22.59 15.20
N LYS A 165 1.60 -23.33 16.30
CA LYS A 165 2.58 -23.04 17.37
C LYS A 165 4.05 -23.09 16.93
N SER A 166 4.37 -23.56 15.72
CA SER A 166 5.74 -23.82 15.29
C SER A 166 6.37 -22.74 14.40
N GLN A 167 5.67 -21.64 14.11
CA GLN A 167 6.21 -20.55 13.29
C GLN A 167 5.73 -19.21 13.84
N GLU A 168 6.46 -18.64 14.81
CA GLU A 168 6.48 -17.18 14.89
C GLU A 168 6.99 -16.70 13.54
N THR A 169 6.16 -16.02 12.78
CA THR A 169 6.66 -15.31 11.61
C THR A 169 7.28 -14.04 12.14
N GLU A 170 8.61 -14.04 12.32
CA GLU A 170 9.38 -12.79 12.21
C GLU A 170 8.99 -12.13 10.89
N GLY A 171 8.95 -10.78 10.88
CA GLY A 171 8.45 -9.93 9.80
C GLY A 171 8.39 -10.61 8.43
N GLY A 172 7.23 -10.53 7.77
CA GLY A 172 7.02 -11.16 6.47
C GLY A 172 8.13 -10.84 5.48
N TYR A 173 8.33 -11.75 4.52
CA TYR A 173 9.39 -11.75 3.53
C TYR A 173 9.65 -10.36 2.91
N PHE A 174 8.59 -9.58 2.70
CA PHE A 174 8.70 -8.14 2.50
C PHE A 174 7.91 -7.41 3.57
N SER A 175 8.56 -6.46 4.25
CA SER A 175 7.94 -5.60 5.25
C SER A 175 8.32 -4.15 5.00
N TYR A 176 7.33 -3.27 5.08
CA TYR A 176 7.51 -1.82 4.97
C TYR A 176 6.85 -1.16 6.17
N SER A 177 7.52 -0.15 6.72
CA SER A 177 6.99 0.64 7.82
C SER A 177 7.14 2.13 7.56
N THR A 178 6.16 2.90 8.02
CA THR A 178 6.17 4.36 7.98
C THR A 178 5.68 4.90 9.30
N TYR A 179 5.99 6.16 9.57
CA TYR A 179 5.42 6.83 10.72
C TYR A 179 5.26 8.32 10.47
N ARG A 180 4.45 8.94 11.33
CA ARG A 180 4.28 10.38 11.43
C ARG A 180 4.12 10.79 12.88
N ILE A 181 4.25 12.09 13.13
CA ILE A 181 4.06 12.67 14.44
C ILE A 181 3.05 13.80 14.35
N GLU A 182 2.00 13.74 15.16
CA GLU A 182 1.03 14.82 15.34
C GLU A 182 0.96 15.19 16.83
N GLY A 183 1.27 16.44 17.15
CA GLY A 183 1.42 16.87 18.55
C GLY A 183 2.52 16.06 19.25
N ASN A 184 2.14 15.36 20.33
CA ASN A 184 3.01 14.46 21.09
C ASN A 184 2.71 12.98 20.84
N THR A 185 2.00 12.66 19.76
CA THR A 185 1.64 11.29 19.41
C THR A 185 2.35 10.89 18.13
N LEU A 186 3.08 9.78 18.20
CA LEU A 186 3.59 9.10 17.01
C LEU A 186 2.57 8.07 16.56
N TYR A 187 2.34 8.04 15.25
CA TYR A 187 1.49 7.09 14.57
C TYR A 187 2.36 6.32 13.59
N GLY A 188 2.41 5.00 13.71
CA GLY A 188 3.17 4.13 12.83
C GLY A 188 2.25 3.17 12.09
N SER A 189 2.69 2.76 10.91
CA SER A 189 1.97 1.87 10.00
C SER A 189 2.93 0.84 9.45
N VAL A 190 2.50 -0.42 9.43
CA VAL A 190 3.32 -1.54 8.95
C VAL A 190 2.50 -2.39 8.00
N ILE A 191 3.14 -2.80 6.91
CA ILE A 191 2.59 -3.74 5.92
C ILE A 191 3.61 -4.85 5.74
N SER A 192 3.13 -6.10 5.74
CA SER A 192 3.99 -7.26 5.67
C SER A 192 3.36 -8.37 4.82
N THR A 193 4.17 -8.95 3.94
CA THR A 193 3.74 -9.99 2.98
C THR A 193 4.61 -11.23 3.08
N PHE A 194 3.97 -12.39 3.03
CA PHE A 194 4.58 -13.71 2.97
C PHE A 194 4.63 -14.25 1.53
N THR A 195 5.62 -15.10 1.25
CA THR A 195 5.74 -15.82 -0.03
C THR A 195 4.78 -17.00 -0.16
N SER A 196 4.18 -17.43 0.95
CA SER A 196 3.22 -18.54 1.02
C SER A 196 2.12 -18.21 2.04
N ASP A 197 1.05 -19.00 2.04
CA ASP A 197 0.07 -18.94 3.13
C ASP A 197 0.78 -19.28 4.46
N ARG A 198 0.66 -18.39 5.45
CA ARG A 198 1.26 -18.54 6.78
C ARG A 198 0.25 -18.33 7.91
N ILE A 199 -0.82 -17.57 7.66
CA ILE A 199 -1.87 -17.32 8.63
C ILE A 199 -3.06 -18.24 8.33
N ALA A 200 -3.47 -19.08 9.29
CA ALA A 200 -4.66 -19.91 9.13
C ALA A 200 -5.94 -19.06 9.09
N GLU A 201 -6.97 -19.50 8.37
CA GLU A 201 -8.23 -18.74 8.21
C GLU A 201 -8.97 -18.50 9.55
N GLU A 202 -8.80 -19.43 10.49
CA GLU A 202 -9.38 -19.41 11.84
C GLU A 202 -8.38 -19.00 12.93
N ALA A 203 -7.22 -18.50 12.54
CA ALA A 203 -6.15 -18.07 13.43
C ALA A 203 -6.64 -17.11 14.51
N LYS A 204 -6.17 -17.31 15.74
CA LYS A 204 -6.13 -16.23 16.74
C LYS A 204 -4.73 -15.65 16.71
N LEU A 205 -4.65 -14.39 16.33
CA LEU A 205 -3.39 -13.71 16.06
C LEU A 205 -2.90 -12.95 17.29
N PHE A 206 -1.59 -13.06 17.56
CA PHE A 206 -0.91 -12.20 18.51
C PHE A 206 0.23 -11.46 17.81
N LEU A 207 0.13 -10.14 17.78
CA LEU A 207 1.20 -9.27 17.31
C LEU A 207 2.06 -8.90 18.52
N ASN A 208 3.37 -9.13 18.45
CA ASN A 208 4.33 -8.66 19.44
C ASN A 208 5.24 -7.62 18.79
N ILE A 209 5.15 -6.35 19.21
CA ILE A 209 6.16 -5.35 18.86
C ILE A 209 7.25 -5.45 19.92
N LYS A 210 8.50 -5.66 19.49
CA LYS A 210 9.68 -5.85 20.34
C LYS A 210 10.53 -4.59 20.47
N SER A 211 10.65 -3.83 19.39
CA SER A 211 11.38 -2.56 19.43
C SER A 211 10.96 -1.57 18.35
N LEU A 212 11.19 -0.29 18.64
CA LEU A 212 11.06 0.84 17.72
C LEU A 212 12.37 1.64 17.77
N SER A 213 13.05 1.82 16.65
CA SER A 213 14.37 2.50 16.58
C SER A 213 14.45 3.59 15.53
N TRP A 214 15.30 4.57 15.79
CA TRP A 214 15.68 5.64 14.87
C TRP A 214 17.20 5.70 14.75
N GLY A 215 17.66 5.86 13.52
CA GLY A 215 19.08 5.95 13.20
C GLY A 215 19.64 7.38 13.22
N ASP A 216 20.96 7.49 13.40
CA ASP A 216 21.70 8.75 13.23
C ASP A 216 22.41 8.80 11.88
N TYR A 217 21.82 9.55 10.95
CA TYR A 217 22.36 9.73 9.61
C TYR A 217 23.59 10.64 9.55
N GLU A 218 23.82 11.50 10.55
CA GLU A 218 25.02 12.32 10.64
C GLU A 218 26.24 11.45 10.97
N ILE A 219 26.08 10.53 11.93
CA ILE A 219 27.12 9.57 12.30
C ILE A 219 27.38 8.63 11.12
N LEU A 220 26.33 8.11 10.47
CA LEU A 220 26.49 7.27 9.28
C LEU A 220 27.29 8.00 8.19
N ASN A 221 26.94 9.25 7.87
CA ASN A 221 27.67 10.05 6.88
C ASN A 221 29.13 10.28 7.31
N SER A 222 29.39 10.53 8.59
CA SER A 222 30.76 10.67 9.12
C SER A 222 31.57 9.39 8.95
N ASN A 223 30.99 8.23 9.27
CA ASN A 223 31.64 6.92 9.10
C ASN A 223 31.95 6.62 7.63
N ILE A 224 31.03 6.97 6.73
CA ILE A 224 31.23 6.86 5.28
C ILE A 224 32.41 7.73 4.84
N GLN A 225 32.47 8.99 5.28
CA GLN A 225 33.56 9.91 4.95
C GLN A 225 34.92 9.45 5.50
N ASN A 226 34.93 8.77 6.64
CA ASN A 226 36.14 8.22 7.26
C ASN A 226 36.54 6.84 6.72
N GLY A 227 35.72 6.24 5.85
CA GLY A 227 36.01 4.95 5.24
C GLY A 227 35.89 3.75 6.19
N GLU A 228 35.00 3.81 7.18
CA GLU A 228 34.80 2.75 8.18
C GLU A 228 33.72 1.73 7.74
N PRO A 229 34.07 0.44 7.49
CA PRO A 229 33.10 -0.64 7.29
C PRO A 229 32.77 -1.38 8.61
N PRO A 230 31.57 -1.95 8.78
CA PRO A 230 30.39 -1.86 7.89
C PRO A 230 29.57 -0.56 8.10
N TYR A 231 28.98 -0.05 7.01
CA TYR A 231 28.13 1.15 6.99
C TYR A 231 26.71 0.83 7.50
N GLU A 232 26.58 0.32 8.71
CA GLU A 232 25.28 0.16 9.36
C GLU A 232 24.79 1.50 9.90
N LEU A 233 23.49 1.79 9.76
CA LEU A 233 22.89 3.00 10.32
C LEU A 233 22.92 2.91 11.85
N PRO A 234 23.71 3.73 12.57
CA PRO A 234 23.82 3.63 14.02
C PRO A 234 22.50 3.98 14.69
N THR A 235 22.05 3.19 15.65
CA THR A 235 20.81 3.49 16.40
C THR A 235 21.05 4.63 17.38
N ALA A 236 20.28 5.72 17.27
CA ALA A 236 20.33 6.87 18.18
C ALA A 236 19.26 6.83 19.28
N LEU A 237 18.06 6.35 18.94
CA LEU A 237 16.96 6.19 19.89
C LEU A 237 16.33 4.82 19.69
N LYS A 238 16.07 4.11 20.78
CA LYS A 238 15.38 2.82 20.76
C LYS A 238 14.39 2.72 21.92
N PHE A 239 13.16 2.35 21.60
CA PHE A 239 12.20 1.86 22.57
C PHE A 239 12.20 0.34 22.50
N GLU A 240 12.52 -0.33 23.61
CA GLU A 240 12.50 -1.79 23.73
C GLU A 240 11.40 -2.21 24.69
N GLY A 241 10.72 -3.32 24.39
CA GLY A 241 9.68 -3.89 25.24
C GLY A 241 8.89 -4.98 24.53
N ASP A 242 8.12 -5.76 25.29
CA ASP A 242 7.25 -6.80 24.73
C ASP A 242 5.80 -6.30 24.69
N TRP A 243 5.43 -5.58 23.63
CA TRP A 243 4.05 -5.10 23.45
C TRP A 243 3.22 -6.15 22.69
N ILE A 244 2.50 -6.98 23.44
CA ILE A 244 1.71 -8.09 22.90
C ILE A 244 0.23 -7.69 22.74
N PHE A 245 -0.26 -7.76 21.52
CA PHE A 245 -1.64 -7.47 21.15
C PHE A 245 -2.37 -8.73 20.74
N LYS A 246 -3.46 -9.06 21.45
CA LYS A 246 -4.37 -10.13 21.05
C LYS A 246 -5.39 -9.61 20.06
N ILE A 247 -5.20 -9.93 18.79
CA ILE A 247 -6.04 -9.44 17.70
C ILE A 247 -7.39 -10.15 17.71
N SER A 248 -8.45 -9.36 17.58
CA SER A 248 -9.83 -9.87 17.59
C SER A 248 -10.35 -10.23 16.20
N ASN A 249 -9.81 -9.59 15.15
CA ASN A 249 -10.27 -9.75 13.77
C ASN A 249 -9.68 -11.01 13.14
N LYS A 250 -10.52 -11.70 12.38
CA LYS A 250 -10.10 -12.86 11.58
C LYS A 250 -9.49 -12.41 10.26
N PRO A 251 -8.61 -13.22 9.66
CA PRO A 251 -8.13 -13.00 8.30
C PRO A 251 -9.29 -12.88 7.31
N VAL A 252 -9.15 -11.97 6.35
CA VAL A 252 -10.08 -11.78 5.23
C VAL A 252 -9.76 -12.83 4.16
N ILE A 253 -10.67 -13.79 4.00
CA ILE A 253 -10.47 -14.96 3.13
C ILE A 253 -11.10 -14.81 1.73
N ASN A 254 -11.67 -13.64 1.44
CA ASN A 254 -12.34 -13.39 0.16
C ASN A 254 -11.34 -13.42 -0.99
N LYS A 255 -11.51 -14.41 -1.87
CA LYS A 255 -10.82 -14.50 -3.16
C LYS A 255 -11.75 -14.08 -4.28
N SER A 256 -11.19 -13.58 -5.39
CA SER A 256 -11.96 -13.39 -6.61
C SER A 256 -11.34 -14.09 -7.81
N LYS A 257 -12.21 -14.52 -8.72
CA LYS A 257 -11.76 -15.01 -10.02
C LYS A 257 -11.25 -13.83 -10.84
N VAL A 258 -10.18 -14.08 -11.56
CA VAL A 258 -9.54 -13.07 -12.42
C VAL A 258 -9.74 -13.49 -13.87
N LYS A 259 -10.20 -12.55 -14.70
CA LYS A 259 -10.22 -12.71 -16.16
C LYS A 259 -8.89 -12.24 -16.72
N ILE A 260 -8.24 -13.11 -17.47
CA ILE A 260 -7.06 -12.82 -18.29
C ILE A 260 -7.53 -12.50 -19.70
N PHE A 261 -6.93 -11.50 -20.35
CA PHE A 261 -7.24 -11.11 -21.72
C PHE A 261 -6.08 -10.33 -22.35
N ASP A 262 -6.16 -10.12 -23.66
CA ASP A 262 -5.12 -9.47 -24.48
C ASP A 262 -3.72 -10.12 -24.31
N ASP A 263 -3.68 -11.43 -24.07
CA ASP A 263 -2.44 -12.18 -23.91
C ASP A 263 -1.74 -12.39 -25.25
N ARG A 264 -0.44 -12.10 -25.29
CA ARG A 264 0.42 -12.22 -26.47
C ARG A 264 1.77 -12.76 -26.04
N ASN A 265 2.15 -13.90 -26.61
CA ASN A 265 3.43 -14.58 -26.35
C ASN A 265 3.68 -14.91 -24.87
N ILE A 266 2.62 -15.08 -24.07
CA ILE A 266 2.70 -15.48 -22.67
C ILE A 266 2.04 -16.85 -22.50
N ASN A 267 2.58 -17.68 -21.62
CA ASN A 267 2.13 -19.03 -21.34
C ASN A 267 1.86 -19.20 -19.83
N ASN A 268 1.11 -20.24 -19.48
CA ASN A 268 0.94 -20.74 -18.11
C ASN A 268 0.51 -19.66 -17.09
N ILE A 269 -0.34 -18.71 -17.50
CA ILE A 269 -0.81 -17.65 -16.61
C ILE A 269 -1.72 -18.25 -15.55
N SER A 270 -1.35 -18.06 -14.28
CA SER A 270 -2.15 -18.40 -13.11
C SER A 270 -2.19 -17.20 -12.17
N VAL A 271 -3.35 -17.01 -11.53
CA VAL A 271 -3.60 -15.85 -10.67
C VAL A 271 -4.23 -16.31 -9.37
N ASP A 272 -3.61 -15.96 -8.25
CA ASP A 272 -4.16 -16.09 -6.90
C ASP A 272 -4.45 -14.68 -6.38
N ASN A 273 -5.73 -14.34 -6.27
CA ASN A 273 -6.19 -13.01 -5.90
C ASN A 273 -6.96 -13.09 -4.57
N ASP A 274 -6.36 -12.52 -3.53
CA ASP A 274 -6.95 -12.39 -2.20
C ASP A 274 -7.40 -10.94 -1.93
N ALA A 275 -7.89 -10.68 -0.71
CA ALA A 275 -8.43 -9.38 -0.34
C ALA A 275 -7.40 -8.25 -0.27
N LEU A 276 -6.11 -8.54 -0.08
CA LEU A 276 -5.06 -7.55 0.13
C LEU A 276 -3.96 -7.57 -0.96
N GLN A 277 -3.94 -8.57 -1.84
CA GLN A 277 -2.97 -8.69 -2.90
C GLN A 277 -3.38 -9.68 -4.00
N THR A 278 -2.68 -9.61 -5.13
CA THR A 278 -2.75 -10.59 -6.21
C THR A 278 -1.36 -11.09 -6.57
N THR A 279 -1.16 -12.40 -6.55
CA THR A 279 0.03 -13.07 -7.09
C THR A 279 -0.28 -13.62 -8.47
N VAL A 280 0.52 -13.24 -9.45
CA VAL A 280 0.41 -13.68 -10.85
C VAL A 280 1.66 -14.47 -11.21
N LYS A 281 1.49 -15.73 -11.62
CA LYS A 281 2.57 -16.54 -12.17
C LYS A 281 2.35 -16.75 -13.66
N PHE A 282 3.40 -16.65 -14.45
CA PHE A 282 3.32 -16.85 -15.90
C PHE A 282 4.71 -17.17 -16.46
N SER A 283 4.77 -17.59 -17.72
CA SER A 283 6.04 -17.83 -18.40
C SER A 283 6.06 -17.29 -19.83
N ILE A 284 7.25 -17.00 -20.32
CA ILE A 284 7.53 -16.59 -21.71
C ILE A 284 8.53 -17.56 -22.33
N LYS A 285 8.49 -17.73 -23.65
CA LYS A 285 9.56 -18.45 -24.35
C LYS A 285 10.86 -17.67 -24.26
N ASN A 286 11.92 -18.36 -23.85
CA ASN A 286 13.25 -17.80 -23.81
C ASN A 286 13.85 -17.85 -25.22
N GLU A 287 13.52 -16.85 -26.04
CA GLU A 287 13.94 -16.78 -27.45
C GLU A 287 15.26 -16.03 -27.64
N THR A 288 15.74 -15.34 -26.59
CA THR A 288 16.96 -14.54 -26.65
C THR A 288 17.90 -14.90 -25.50
N SER A 289 19.18 -14.52 -25.60
CA SER A 289 20.13 -14.68 -24.50
C SER A 289 20.07 -13.52 -23.49
N LYS A 290 19.16 -12.55 -23.68
CA LYS A 290 19.06 -11.37 -22.84
C LYS A 290 18.03 -11.59 -21.73
N PRO A 291 18.19 -10.95 -20.55
CA PRO A 291 17.21 -11.07 -19.49
C PRO A 291 15.93 -10.32 -19.83
N TYR A 292 14.81 -10.78 -19.26
CA TYR A 292 13.53 -10.10 -19.32
C TYR A 292 13.26 -9.30 -18.03
N TYR A 293 12.53 -8.21 -18.21
CA TYR A 293 12.05 -7.33 -17.16
C TYR A 293 10.53 -7.20 -17.26
N VAL A 294 9.83 -7.16 -16.13
CA VAL A 294 8.38 -7.03 -16.11
C VAL A 294 7.96 -5.70 -15.50
N GLU A 295 7.17 -4.96 -16.28
CA GLU A 295 6.49 -3.77 -15.81
C GLU A 295 5.01 -4.06 -15.64
N VAL A 296 4.49 -3.72 -14.45
CA VAL A 296 3.06 -3.79 -14.17
C VAL A 296 2.48 -2.39 -14.14
N TYR A 297 1.39 -2.20 -14.87
CA TYR A 297 0.68 -0.93 -15.00
C TYR A 297 -0.72 -1.03 -14.42
N ASN A 298 -1.16 0.02 -13.72
CA ASN A 298 -2.58 0.30 -13.45
C ASN A 298 -2.94 1.62 -14.15
N GLY A 299 -3.69 1.54 -15.25
CA GLY A 299 -3.82 2.65 -16.19
C GLY A 299 -2.46 3.01 -16.82
N GLU A 300 -2.05 4.28 -16.72
CA GLU A 300 -0.75 4.76 -17.24
C GLU A 300 0.38 4.68 -16.20
N LYS A 301 0.08 4.37 -14.93
CA LYS A 301 1.08 4.36 -13.85
C LYS A 301 1.74 3.00 -13.75
N VAL A 302 3.07 2.96 -13.74
CA VAL A 302 3.84 1.77 -13.33
C VAL A 302 3.68 1.61 -11.83
N VAL A 303 3.09 0.48 -11.41
CA VAL A 303 2.79 0.18 -10.01
C VAL A 303 3.78 -0.80 -9.39
N LYS A 304 4.50 -1.58 -10.22
CA LYS A 304 5.59 -2.41 -9.72
C LYS A 304 6.63 -2.70 -10.81
N PRO A 305 7.91 -2.34 -10.58
CA PRO A 305 9.03 -2.84 -11.36
C PRO A 305 9.53 -4.17 -10.77
N ILE A 306 9.60 -5.26 -11.55
CA ILE A 306 10.11 -6.54 -11.02
C ILE A 306 11.17 -7.16 -11.93
N ILE A 307 12.29 -7.54 -11.31
CA ILE A 307 13.34 -8.42 -11.83
C ILE A 307 13.32 -9.68 -10.97
N GLU A 308 12.32 -10.53 -11.12
CA GLU A 308 12.28 -11.82 -10.43
C GLU A 308 11.93 -12.88 -11.46
N SER A 309 12.96 -13.50 -12.03
CA SER A 309 12.82 -14.79 -12.69
C SER A 309 13.07 -15.88 -11.66
N THR A 310 12.10 -16.76 -11.46
CA THR A 310 12.37 -18.02 -10.74
C THR A 310 13.16 -18.91 -11.71
N GLU A 311 14.44 -19.18 -11.43
CA GLU A 311 15.37 -19.97 -12.26
C GLU A 311 14.97 -21.47 -12.44
N GLU A 312 13.68 -21.82 -12.40
CA GLU A 312 13.25 -23.12 -12.91
C GLU A 312 13.11 -23.06 -14.42
N SER A 313 14.26 -23.04 -15.09
CA SER A 313 14.39 -23.30 -16.53
C SER A 313 14.10 -24.79 -16.80
N ASN A 314 12.82 -25.17 -16.70
CA ASN A 314 12.36 -26.42 -17.31
C ASN A 314 12.33 -26.23 -18.85
N GLY A 315 13.49 -26.17 -19.48
CA GLY A 315 13.65 -26.01 -20.94
C GLY A 315 13.59 -24.56 -21.45
N ASN A 316 12.91 -24.33 -22.58
CA ASN A 316 12.90 -23.06 -23.32
C ASN A 316 11.93 -21.99 -22.76
N LEU A 317 11.54 -22.07 -21.47
CA LEU A 317 10.60 -21.13 -20.85
C LEU A 317 11.25 -20.45 -19.64
N GLN A 318 11.05 -19.14 -19.54
CA GLN A 318 11.39 -18.35 -18.35
C GLN A 318 10.11 -18.02 -17.58
N SER A 319 10.11 -18.30 -16.27
CA SER A 319 8.95 -18.14 -15.39
C SER A 319 9.08 -16.94 -14.47
N PHE A 320 7.96 -16.29 -14.18
CA PHE A 320 7.85 -15.13 -13.31
C PHE A 320 6.76 -15.36 -12.26
N GLU A 321 6.97 -14.81 -11.08
CA GLU A 321 5.99 -14.72 -10.00
C GLU A 321 5.95 -13.28 -9.49
N ILE A 322 4.80 -12.63 -9.65
CA ILE A 322 4.64 -11.20 -9.38
C ILE A 322 3.48 -10.97 -8.44
N THR A 323 3.76 -10.40 -7.29
CA THR A 323 2.73 -9.95 -6.32
C THR A 323 2.50 -8.45 -6.43
N ILE A 324 1.24 -8.02 -6.54
CA ILE A 324 0.82 -6.61 -6.60
C ILE A 324 -0.31 -6.34 -5.60
N ASP A 325 -0.45 -5.09 -5.15
CA ASP A 325 -1.53 -4.63 -4.27
C ASP A 325 -2.83 -4.43 -5.05
N PHE A 326 -3.34 -5.53 -5.60
CA PHE A 326 -4.60 -5.61 -6.32
C PHE A 326 -5.58 -6.47 -5.52
N SER A 327 -6.55 -5.82 -4.86
CA SER A 327 -7.55 -6.46 -3.99
C SER A 327 -8.62 -7.22 -4.79
N SER A 328 -9.10 -8.35 -4.26
CA SER A 328 -10.27 -9.08 -4.76
C SER A 328 -11.57 -8.28 -4.78
N TYR A 329 -11.63 -7.19 -4.00
CA TYR A 329 -12.75 -6.26 -3.95
C TYR A 329 -12.72 -5.17 -5.02
N ASP A 330 -11.58 -4.97 -5.68
CA ASP A 330 -11.46 -4.03 -6.79
C ASP A 330 -12.03 -4.65 -8.06
N LYS A 331 -13.18 -4.14 -8.52
CA LYS A 331 -13.85 -4.61 -9.74
C LYS A 331 -13.70 -3.66 -10.93
N SER A 332 -13.03 -2.53 -10.73
CA SER A 332 -12.91 -1.46 -11.73
C SER A 332 -11.55 -1.45 -12.40
N SER A 333 -10.48 -1.79 -11.69
CA SER A 333 -9.13 -1.66 -12.19
C SER A 333 -8.78 -2.77 -13.18
N ILE A 334 -7.94 -2.41 -14.15
CA ILE A 334 -7.31 -3.31 -15.10
C ILE A 334 -5.81 -3.16 -14.93
N TYR A 335 -5.13 -4.28 -14.68
CA TYR A 335 -3.68 -4.31 -14.58
C TYR A 335 -3.09 -4.91 -15.87
N LYS A 336 -2.09 -4.24 -16.44
CA LYS A 336 -1.37 -4.69 -17.63
C LYS A 336 0.04 -5.10 -17.24
N PHE A 337 0.46 -6.27 -17.71
CA PHE A 337 1.80 -6.81 -17.54
C PHE A 337 2.49 -6.75 -18.89
N ASP A 338 3.60 -6.02 -18.97
CA ASP A 338 4.48 -6.01 -20.13
C ASP A 338 5.81 -6.66 -19.78
N VAL A 339 6.19 -7.67 -20.55
CA VAL A 339 7.48 -8.34 -20.47
C VAL A 339 8.38 -7.75 -21.54
N LYS A 340 9.41 -7.04 -21.12
CA LYS A 340 10.38 -6.37 -21.99
C LYS A 340 11.71 -7.08 -21.95
N GLU A 341 12.40 -7.10 -23.08
CA GLU A 341 13.81 -7.51 -23.13
C GLU A 341 14.69 -6.37 -22.58
N VAL A 342 15.70 -6.68 -21.78
CA VAL A 342 16.67 -5.68 -21.33
C VAL A 342 17.77 -5.58 -22.38
N ASN A 343 17.89 -4.41 -23.03
CA ASN A 343 18.90 -4.18 -24.07
C ASN A 343 20.31 -4.08 -23.49
N ASP A 344 20.44 -3.38 -22.36
CA ASP A 344 21.69 -3.24 -21.61
C ASP A 344 21.38 -3.23 -20.11
N ILE A 345 21.97 -4.21 -19.40
CA ILE A 345 21.78 -4.40 -17.96
C ILE A 345 22.48 -3.32 -17.12
N ASN A 346 23.50 -2.65 -17.66
CA ASN A 346 24.25 -1.62 -16.93
C ASN A 346 23.52 -0.28 -16.92
N THR A 347 22.76 0.01 -17.98
CA THR A 347 22.00 1.25 -18.15
C THR A 347 20.51 1.07 -17.92
N TRP A 348 20.04 -0.16 -17.73
CA TRP A 348 18.62 -0.51 -17.66
C TRP A 348 17.82 -0.01 -18.86
N GLU A 349 18.47 0.05 -20.04
CA GLU A 349 17.80 0.42 -21.27
C GLU A 349 16.83 -0.71 -21.65
N MET A 350 15.53 -0.41 -21.59
CA MET A 350 14.48 -1.37 -21.91
C MET A 350 14.29 -1.44 -23.42
N GLY A 351 14.32 -2.67 -23.94
CA GLY A 351 14.00 -2.98 -25.32
C GLY A 351 12.50 -3.14 -25.56
N GLU A 352 12.19 -3.80 -26.67
CA GLU A 352 10.82 -4.05 -27.09
C GLU A 352 10.07 -4.98 -26.12
N THR A 353 8.75 -4.80 -26.03
CA THR A 353 7.85 -5.73 -25.36
C THR A 353 7.80 -7.05 -26.12
N LYS A 354 8.22 -8.14 -25.49
CA LYS A 354 8.22 -9.50 -26.06
C LYS A 354 6.94 -10.28 -25.73
N GLY A 355 6.30 -9.95 -24.61
CA GLY A 355 4.99 -10.50 -24.26
C GLY A 355 4.17 -9.53 -23.41
N SER A 356 2.85 -9.67 -23.45
CA SER A 356 1.96 -8.84 -22.65
C SER A 356 0.68 -9.57 -22.31
N PHE A 357 0.04 -9.23 -21.21
CA PHE A 357 -1.33 -9.63 -20.90
C PHE A 357 -1.99 -8.64 -19.94
N LYS A 358 -3.32 -8.71 -19.81
CA LYS A 358 -4.08 -7.91 -18.85
C LYS A 358 -4.90 -8.79 -17.94
N ILE A 359 -5.11 -8.31 -16.72
CA ILE A 359 -5.98 -8.94 -15.74
C ILE A 359 -7.02 -7.97 -15.20
N ARG A 360 -8.19 -8.51 -14.86
CA ARG A 360 -9.23 -7.81 -14.09
C ARG A 360 -10.03 -8.80 -13.25
N ASN A 361 -10.55 -8.37 -12.12
CA ASN A 361 -11.46 -9.21 -11.35
C ASN A 361 -12.79 -9.36 -12.08
N VAL A 362 -13.36 -10.57 -12.04
CA VAL A 362 -14.74 -10.80 -12.50
C VAL A 362 -15.73 -10.58 -11.36
N LYS A 363 -16.97 -10.26 -11.74
CA LYS A 363 -18.10 -10.15 -10.82
C LYS A 363 -18.48 -11.51 -10.25
#